data_AF-A0A3R9SWR5-F1
#
_entry.id   AF-A0A3R9SWR5-F1
#
_cell.length_a   1.000
_cell.length_b   1.000
_cell.length_c   1.000
_cell.angle_alpha   90.00
_cell.angle_beta   90.00
_cell.angle_gamma   90.00
#
_symmetry.space_group_name_H-M   'P 1'
#
loop_
_entity.id
_entity.type
_entity.pdbx_description
1 polymer ?
#
loop_
_entity_poly.entity_id
_entity_poly.type
_entity_poly.pdbx_seq_one_letter_code
_entity_poly.pdbx_strand_id
1 'polypeptide(L)'
;MIVYADFTHQSITMATHLNPGSFQLSDVYGGREHVKDLSGWEGDTTKNATDKKPSIGEDDYKADLDSVNLISRMQKGQSYDQAISSYYTDLQKDSTQREREFLKNKDWKQVRSTIYASILPLEVMEKGEDVIKEYIESNYPEVSTFLNRLEAVAE
;
A
#
# COMPACT_ATOMS: atom_id res chain seq x y z
N MET A 1 18.74 1.61 -13.12
CA MET A 1 19.02 0.73 -11.96
C MET A 1 17.76 -0.05 -11.69
N ILE A 2 17.82 -1.39 -11.64
CA ILE A 2 16.67 -2.21 -11.28
C ILE A 2 16.56 -2.15 -9.75
N VAL A 3 15.45 -1.64 -9.23
CA VAL A 3 15.14 -1.63 -7.80
C VAL A 3 14.23 -2.82 -7.50
N TYR A 4 14.62 -3.65 -6.54
CA TYR A 4 13.84 -4.80 -6.08
C TYR A 4 12.95 -4.40 -4.90
N ALA A 5 11.92 -5.19 -4.60
CA ALA A 5 11.14 -5.01 -3.38
C ALA A 5 12.05 -5.13 -2.15
N ASP A 6 11.82 -4.32 -1.12
CA ASP A 6 12.45 -4.58 0.18
C ASP A 6 11.86 -5.87 0.74
N PHE A 7 12.66 -6.94 0.66
CA PHE A 7 12.24 -8.27 1.08
C PHE A 7 11.98 -8.35 2.59
N THR A 8 12.72 -7.59 3.39
CA THR A 8 12.52 -7.57 4.85
C THR A 8 11.26 -6.82 5.23
N HIS A 9 11.00 -5.68 4.58
CA HIS A 9 9.74 -4.95 4.68
C HIS A 9 8.57 -5.85 4.30
N GLN A 10 8.58 -6.42 3.10
CA GLN A 10 7.53 -7.30 2.60
C GLN A 10 7.25 -8.46 3.58
N SER A 11 8.30 -9.10 4.10
CA SER A 11 8.17 -10.23 5.01
C SER A 11 7.48 -9.85 6.32
N ILE A 12 7.82 -8.69 6.91
CA ILE A 12 7.22 -8.26 8.17
C ILE A 12 5.78 -7.75 7.99
N THR A 13 5.46 -7.09 6.87
CA THR A 13 4.09 -6.72 6.50
C THR A 13 3.22 -7.97 6.34
N MET A 14 3.68 -8.96 5.57
CA MET A 14 2.97 -10.23 5.40
C MET A 14 2.80 -10.98 6.72
N ALA A 15 3.83 -11.04 7.58
CA ALA A 15 3.73 -11.64 8.90
C ALA A 15 2.68 -10.93 9.78
N THR A 16 2.60 -9.60 9.71
CA THR A 16 1.57 -8.81 10.39
C THR A 16 0.16 -9.16 9.91
N HIS A 17 -0.02 -9.35 8.61
CA HIS A 17 -1.30 -9.76 8.01
C HIS A 17 -1.74 -11.16 8.43
N LEU A 18 -0.80 -12.08 8.62
CA LEU A 18 -1.06 -13.48 8.92
C LEU A 18 -1.12 -13.79 10.43
N ASN A 19 -0.78 -12.84 11.30
CA ASN A 19 -0.72 -13.07 12.74
C ASN A 19 -2.13 -13.34 13.33
N PRO A 20 -2.40 -14.55 13.89
CA PRO A 20 -3.69 -14.91 14.45
C PRO A 20 -3.90 -14.49 15.92
N GLY A 21 -2.93 -13.82 16.55
CA GLY A 21 -2.90 -13.56 18.00
C GLY A 21 -4.15 -12.84 18.54
N SER A 22 -4.56 -13.20 19.76
CA SER A 22 -5.79 -12.74 20.41
C SER A 22 -5.72 -11.33 21.03
N PHE A 23 -4.53 -10.84 21.34
CA PHE A 23 -4.27 -9.47 21.83
C PHE A 23 -3.09 -8.90 21.03
N GLN A 24 -3.34 -7.88 20.23
CA GLN A 24 -2.36 -7.30 19.30
C GLN A 24 -2.28 -5.78 19.50
N LEU A 25 -1.17 -5.17 19.05
CA LEU A 25 -1.07 -3.70 18.94
C LEU A 25 -2.28 -3.11 18.20
N SER A 26 -2.85 -3.86 17.26
CA SER A 26 -4.05 -3.49 16.53
C SER A 26 -5.30 -3.26 17.36
N ASP A 27 -5.42 -3.90 18.54
CA ASP A 27 -6.51 -3.64 19.47
C ASP A 27 -6.37 -2.26 20.15
N VAL A 28 -5.19 -1.64 20.10
CA VAL A 28 -4.89 -0.30 20.64
C VAL A 28 -4.89 0.76 19.53
N TYR A 29 -4.46 0.41 18.32
CA TYR A 29 -4.24 1.35 17.22
C TYR A 29 -5.43 1.54 16.26
N GLY A 30 -6.61 0.99 16.55
CA GLY A 30 -7.83 1.24 15.74
C GLY A 30 -8.41 0.03 15.00
N GLY A 31 -8.03 -1.20 15.39
CA GLY A 31 -8.57 -2.45 14.89
C GLY A 31 -7.61 -3.24 13.99
N ARG A 32 -7.91 -4.53 13.80
CA ARG A 32 -7.04 -5.50 13.11
C ARG A 32 -6.78 -5.17 11.64
N GLU A 33 -7.82 -4.84 10.87
CA GLU A 33 -7.66 -4.49 9.46
C GLU A 33 -6.86 -3.20 9.27
N HIS A 34 -7.03 -2.24 10.18
CA HIS A 34 -6.25 -1.00 10.16
C HIS A 34 -4.75 -1.27 10.36
N VAL A 35 -4.36 -2.13 11.31
CA VAL A 35 -2.92 -2.45 11.49
C VAL A 35 -2.31 -3.24 10.35
N LYS A 36 -3.10 -4.02 9.61
CA LYS A 36 -2.60 -4.71 8.40
C LYS A 36 -2.16 -3.69 7.35
N ASP A 37 -3.04 -2.75 7.01
CA ASP A 37 -2.71 -1.70 6.06
C ASP A 37 -1.62 -0.76 6.60
N LEU A 38 -1.68 -0.43 7.89
CA LEU A 38 -0.68 0.41 8.58
C LEU A 38 0.72 -0.19 8.62
N SER A 39 0.84 -1.53 8.54
CA SER A 39 2.13 -2.23 8.48
C SER A 39 2.75 -2.28 7.09
N GLY A 40 2.09 -1.70 6.08
CA GLY A 40 2.61 -1.56 4.72
C GLY A 40 2.14 -0.24 4.12
N TRP A 41 1.44 -0.29 2.98
CA TRP A 41 1.12 0.91 2.18
C TRP A 41 0.51 2.06 2.97
N GLU A 42 -0.37 1.83 3.95
CA GLU A 42 -0.94 2.94 4.74
C GLU A 42 0.13 3.54 5.66
N GLY A 43 0.99 2.74 6.29
CA GLY A 43 2.10 3.24 7.10
C GLY A 43 3.09 4.09 6.32
N ASP A 44 3.38 3.68 5.08
CA ASP A 44 4.40 4.31 4.25
C ASP A 44 3.88 5.51 3.44
N THR A 45 2.57 5.59 3.22
CA THR A 45 1.93 6.71 2.50
C THR A 45 1.26 7.74 3.40
N THR A 46 1.15 7.47 4.71
CA THR A 46 0.43 8.32 5.66
C THR A 46 1.26 8.66 6.89
N LYS A 47 0.72 9.54 7.74
CA LYS A 47 1.24 9.83 9.08
C LYS A 47 0.50 9.04 10.16
N ASN A 48 -0.29 8.04 9.78
CA ASN A 48 -1.15 7.32 10.71
C ASN A 48 -0.33 6.41 11.65
N ALA A 49 0.83 5.92 11.20
CA ALA A 49 1.70 5.05 12.01
C ALA A 49 2.57 5.85 12.97
N THR A 50 3.10 6.99 12.50
CA THR A 50 3.96 7.90 13.27
C THR A 50 3.83 9.33 12.72
N ASP A 51 4.19 10.35 13.51
CA ASP A 51 4.27 11.75 13.03
C ASP A 51 5.39 12.00 12.00
N LYS A 52 6.14 10.96 11.59
CA LYS A 52 7.19 11.08 10.58
C LYS A 52 6.58 11.35 9.21
N LYS A 53 7.39 11.98 8.35
CA LYS A 53 7.01 12.17 6.94
C LYS A 53 6.85 10.79 6.27
N PRO A 54 5.77 10.56 5.50
CA PRO A 54 5.61 9.36 4.67
C PRO A 54 6.82 9.15 3.76
N SER A 55 7.14 7.89 3.51
CA SER A 55 8.27 7.43 2.69
C SER A 55 7.84 6.14 2.02
N ILE A 56 7.72 6.15 0.69
CA ILE A 56 7.33 4.97 -0.08
C ILE A 56 8.21 4.88 -1.33
N GLY A 57 9.46 4.49 -1.10
CA GLY A 57 10.44 4.28 -2.15
C GLY A 57 9.98 3.21 -3.15
N GLU A 58 10.69 3.06 -4.26
CA GLU A 58 10.34 2.05 -5.28
C GLU A 58 10.45 0.61 -4.74
N ASP A 59 11.28 0.38 -3.73
CA ASP A 59 11.43 -0.86 -2.98
C ASP A 59 10.25 -1.13 -2.03
N ASP A 60 9.86 -0.15 -1.22
CA ASP A 60 8.68 -0.24 -0.32
C ASP A 60 7.37 -0.30 -1.12
N TYR A 61 7.23 0.51 -2.19
CA TYR A 61 6.11 0.45 -3.14
C TYR A 61 5.84 -0.98 -3.64
N LYS A 62 6.92 -1.70 -4.00
CA LYS A 62 6.79 -3.09 -4.46
C LYS A 62 6.47 -4.02 -3.29
N ALA A 63 7.17 -3.86 -2.17
CA ALA A 63 6.98 -4.69 -0.98
C ALA A 63 5.53 -4.62 -0.49
N ASP A 64 4.95 -3.43 -0.44
CA ASP A 64 3.60 -3.16 0.05
C ASP A 64 2.51 -3.75 -0.85
N LEU A 65 2.55 -3.42 -2.15
CA LEU A 65 1.57 -3.92 -3.11
C LEU A 65 1.68 -5.44 -3.25
N ASP A 66 2.91 -5.96 -3.32
CA ASP A 66 3.15 -7.41 -3.43
C ASP A 66 2.68 -8.14 -2.17
N SER A 67 2.84 -7.57 -0.97
CA SER A 67 2.34 -8.15 0.28
C SER A 67 0.83 -8.35 0.23
N VAL A 68 0.07 -7.32 -0.13
CA VAL A 68 -1.40 -7.40 -0.22
C VAL A 68 -1.82 -8.45 -1.26
N ASN A 69 -1.17 -8.47 -2.42
CA ASN A 69 -1.49 -9.41 -3.51
C ASN A 69 -1.20 -10.86 -3.11
N LEU A 70 -0.03 -11.13 -2.53
CA LEU A 70 0.35 -12.47 -2.08
C LEU A 70 -0.55 -12.97 -0.96
N ILE A 71 -0.88 -12.12 0.02
CA ILE A 71 -1.81 -12.47 1.09
C ILE A 71 -3.20 -12.81 0.54
N SER A 72 -3.71 -12.03 -0.42
CA SER A 72 -4.99 -12.32 -1.07
C SER A 72 -4.99 -13.67 -1.78
N ARG A 73 -3.90 -14.00 -2.49
CA ARG A 73 -3.73 -15.32 -3.13
C ARG A 73 -3.70 -16.46 -2.10
N MET A 74 -2.99 -16.27 -0.98
CA MET A 74 -2.92 -17.24 0.10
C MET A 74 -4.29 -17.45 0.77
N GLN A 75 -5.04 -16.37 1.02
CA GLN A 75 -6.42 -16.43 1.55
C GLN A 75 -7.38 -17.17 0.61
N LYS A 76 -7.09 -17.19 -0.70
CA LYS A 76 -7.82 -17.98 -1.72
C LYS A 76 -7.34 -19.43 -1.82
N GLY A 77 -6.48 -19.88 -0.91
CA GLY A 77 -6.11 -21.29 -0.73
C GLY A 77 -4.74 -21.70 -1.30
N GLN A 78 -3.95 -20.76 -1.82
CA GLN A 78 -2.59 -21.05 -2.26
C GLN A 78 -1.63 -21.13 -1.06
N SER A 79 -0.64 -22.04 -1.10
CA SER A 79 0.50 -21.94 -0.20
C SER A 79 1.36 -20.71 -0.54
N TYR A 80 2.24 -20.29 0.37
CA TYR A 80 3.15 -19.17 0.12
C TYR A 80 4.00 -19.39 -1.15
N ASP A 81 4.57 -20.58 -1.32
CA ASP A 81 5.39 -20.91 -2.51
C ASP A 81 4.58 -20.83 -3.81
N GLN A 82 3.32 -21.29 -3.78
CA GLN A 82 2.40 -21.21 -4.91
C GLN A 82 2.00 -19.76 -5.22
N ALA A 83 1.71 -18.97 -4.19
CA ALA A 83 1.35 -17.57 -4.31
C ALA A 83 2.48 -16.76 -4.93
N ILE A 84 3.71 -16.88 -4.39
CA ILE A 84 4.90 -16.22 -4.94
C ILE A 84 5.17 -16.64 -6.37
N SER A 85 5.21 -17.95 -6.63
CA SER A 85 5.57 -18.46 -7.95
C SER A 85 4.57 -17.99 -9.01
N SER A 86 3.27 -18.09 -8.71
CA SER A 86 2.23 -17.66 -9.64
C SER A 86 2.20 -16.14 -9.81
N TYR A 87 2.35 -15.37 -8.72
CA TYR A 87 2.29 -13.91 -8.75
C TYR A 87 3.41 -13.31 -9.58
N TYR A 88 4.66 -13.69 -9.32
CA TYR A 88 5.80 -13.17 -10.08
C TYR A 88 5.83 -13.70 -11.52
N THR A 89 5.25 -14.87 -11.80
CA THR A 89 5.03 -15.33 -13.18
C THR A 89 4.05 -14.43 -13.94
N ASP A 90 2.97 -13.98 -13.30
CA ASP A 90 2.01 -13.07 -13.92
C ASP A 90 2.60 -11.66 -14.09
N LEU A 91 3.35 -11.18 -13.09
CA LEU A 91 4.00 -9.88 -13.12
C LEU A 91 5.08 -9.78 -14.22
N GLN A 92 5.77 -10.87 -14.53
CA GLN A 92 6.72 -10.91 -15.65
C GLN A 92 6.04 -10.75 -17.02
N LYS A 93 4.77 -11.16 -17.15
CA LYS A 93 4.01 -11.02 -18.40
C LYS A 93 3.48 -9.61 -18.58
N ASP A 94 3.11 -8.96 -17.48
CA ASP A 94 2.58 -7.61 -17.48
C ASP A 94 2.94 -6.88 -16.18
N SER A 95 3.77 -5.83 -16.28
CA SER A 95 4.22 -5.07 -15.12
C SER A 95 3.09 -4.33 -14.40
N THR A 96 2.00 -3.99 -15.11
CA THR A 96 0.83 -3.31 -14.54
C THR A 96 -0.09 -4.25 -13.76
N GLN A 97 0.24 -5.56 -13.76
CA GLN A 97 -0.46 -6.56 -12.96
C GLN A 97 -0.36 -6.27 -11.47
N ARG A 98 0.75 -5.69 -10.99
CA ARG A 98 0.93 -5.35 -9.57
C ARG A 98 -0.18 -4.42 -9.08
N GLU A 99 -0.36 -3.30 -9.77
CA GLU A 99 -1.32 -2.26 -9.42
C GLU A 99 -2.75 -2.75 -9.62
N ARG A 100 -3.03 -3.43 -10.73
CA ARG A 100 -4.37 -3.97 -10.99
C ARG A 100 -4.78 -5.03 -9.99
N GLU A 101 -3.86 -5.90 -9.56
CA GLU A 101 -4.16 -6.90 -8.55
C GLU A 101 -4.32 -6.26 -7.18
N PHE A 102 -3.54 -5.23 -6.86
CA PHE A 102 -3.71 -4.47 -5.63
C PHE A 102 -5.10 -3.83 -5.58
N LEU A 103 -5.56 -3.19 -6.66
CA LEU A 103 -6.89 -2.57 -6.72
C LEU A 103 -8.06 -3.57 -6.74
N LYS A 104 -7.80 -4.87 -7.00
CA LYS A 104 -8.80 -5.93 -6.76
C LYS A 104 -8.96 -6.26 -5.28
N ASN A 105 -7.95 -5.95 -4.47
CA ASN A 105 -7.88 -6.25 -3.05
C ASN A 105 -8.15 -5.02 -2.17
N LYS A 106 -7.90 -3.82 -2.69
CA LYS A 106 -8.08 -2.53 -2.01
C LYS A 106 -8.84 -1.56 -2.90
N ASP A 107 -9.93 -1.02 -2.38
CA ASP A 107 -10.74 -0.04 -3.11
C ASP A 107 -9.94 1.24 -3.33
N TRP A 108 -9.85 1.69 -4.60
CA TRP A 108 -9.08 2.88 -4.96
C TRP A 108 -9.55 4.13 -4.21
N LYS A 109 -10.87 4.31 -4.05
CA LYS A 109 -11.41 5.51 -3.37
C LYS A 109 -11.04 5.50 -1.89
N GLN A 110 -11.04 4.33 -1.25
CA GLN A 110 -10.60 4.16 0.13
C GLN A 110 -9.09 4.41 0.28
N VAL A 111 -8.26 3.88 -0.62
CA VAL A 111 -6.81 4.14 -0.60
C VAL A 111 -6.53 5.64 -0.71
N ARG A 112 -7.13 6.29 -1.70
CA ARG A 112 -6.98 7.73 -1.92
C ARG A 112 -7.48 8.56 -0.74
N SER A 113 -8.67 8.27 -0.23
CA SER A 113 -9.25 9.04 0.87
C SER A 113 -8.46 8.89 2.17
N THR A 114 -7.92 7.70 2.44
CA THR A 114 -7.06 7.43 3.60
C THR A 114 -5.79 8.26 3.55
N ILE A 115 -5.14 8.31 2.39
CA ILE A 115 -3.94 9.12 2.19
C ILE A 115 -4.26 10.61 2.33
N TYR A 116 -5.31 11.08 1.66
CA TYR A 116 -5.70 12.50 1.67
C TYR A 116 -6.01 12.99 3.08
N ALA A 117 -6.78 12.22 3.85
CA ALA A 117 -7.13 12.57 5.22
C ALA A 117 -5.91 12.68 6.16
N SER A 118 -4.80 12.01 5.84
CA SER A 118 -3.60 12.00 6.69
C SER A 118 -2.58 13.08 6.33
N ILE A 119 -2.39 13.36 5.03
CA ILE A 119 -1.28 14.21 4.57
C ILE A 119 -1.71 15.62 4.14
N LEU A 120 -3.00 15.85 3.87
CA LEU A 120 -3.49 17.13 3.38
C LEU A 120 -3.95 18.03 4.55
N PRO A 121 -3.52 19.29 4.58
CA PRO A 121 -4.17 20.31 5.40
C PRO A 121 -5.62 20.52 4.97
N LEU A 122 -6.50 20.87 5.93
CA LEU A 122 -7.93 21.11 5.65
C LEU A 122 -8.13 22.16 4.56
N GLU A 123 -7.32 23.22 4.54
CA GLU A 123 -7.40 24.30 3.55
C GLU A 123 -7.04 23.84 2.13
N VAL A 124 -6.30 22.73 1.99
CA VAL A 124 -5.98 22.13 0.69
C VAL A 124 -7.06 21.13 0.29
N MET A 125 -7.62 20.38 1.23
CA MET A 125 -8.71 19.43 0.96
C MET A 125 -9.97 20.09 0.41
N GLU A 126 -10.24 21.35 0.79
CA GLU A 126 -11.35 22.13 0.27
C GLU A 126 -11.11 22.67 -1.16
N LYS A 127 -9.88 22.53 -1.68
CA LYS A 127 -9.51 22.95 -3.03
C LYS A 127 -9.70 21.78 -3.99
N GLY A 128 -9.99 22.08 -5.26
CA GLY A 128 -10.22 21.07 -6.29
C GLY A 128 -9.02 20.13 -6.50
N GLU A 129 -9.28 18.99 -7.14
CA GLU A 129 -8.32 17.89 -7.30
C GLU A 129 -6.96 18.31 -7.86
N ASP A 130 -6.92 19.25 -8.82
CA ASP A 130 -5.66 19.73 -9.41
C ASP A 130 -4.72 20.35 -8.36
N VAL A 131 -5.28 21.13 -7.42
CA VAL A 131 -4.50 21.76 -6.34
C VAL A 131 -4.04 20.72 -5.33
N ILE A 132 -4.86 19.71 -5.07
CA ILE A 132 -4.50 18.59 -4.19
C ILE A 132 -3.31 17.83 -4.80
N LYS A 133 -3.37 17.49 -6.09
CA LYS A 133 -2.29 16.76 -6.78
C LYS A 133 -0.98 17.56 -6.80
N GLU A 134 -1.03 18.85 -7.10
CA GLU A 134 0.15 19.74 -7.07
C GLU A 134 0.77 19.83 -5.67
N TYR A 135 -0.07 19.91 -4.63
CA TYR A 135 0.39 19.91 -3.24
C TYR A 135 1.08 18.60 -2.87
N ILE A 136 0.50 17.45 -3.21
CA ILE A 136 1.08 16.14 -2.89
C ILE A 136 2.38 15.95 -3.68
N GLU A 137 2.43 16.31 -4.96
CA GLU A 137 3.64 16.21 -5.77
C GLU A 137 4.79 17.05 -5.19
N SER A 138 4.50 18.27 -4.74
CA SER A 138 5.50 19.16 -4.18
C SER A 138 6.01 18.73 -2.79
N ASN A 139 5.14 18.18 -1.96
CA ASN A 139 5.46 17.89 -0.55
C ASN A 139 5.80 16.42 -0.31
N TYR A 140 5.23 15.50 -1.08
CA TYR A 140 5.30 14.04 -0.93
C TYR A 140 5.43 13.36 -2.32
N PRO A 141 6.53 13.58 -3.06
CA PRO A 141 6.67 13.15 -4.46
C PRO A 141 6.55 11.63 -4.66
N GLU A 142 7.02 10.84 -3.69
CA GLU A 142 6.87 9.38 -3.70
C GLU A 142 5.41 8.96 -3.56
N VAL A 143 4.66 9.58 -2.65
CA VAL A 143 3.22 9.36 -2.48
C VAL A 143 2.45 9.81 -3.73
N SER A 144 2.84 10.92 -4.35
CA SER A 144 2.28 11.34 -5.65
C SER A 144 2.49 10.27 -6.72
N THR A 145 3.70 9.71 -6.80
CA THR A 145 4.02 8.63 -7.74
C THR A 145 3.20 7.37 -7.45
N PHE A 146 3.05 6.98 -6.19
CA PHE A 146 2.19 5.88 -5.76
C PHE A 146 0.74 6.08 -6.23
N LEU A 147 0.15 7.24 -5.93
CA LEU A 147 -1.23 7.56 -6.29
C LEU A 147 -1.44 7.57 -7.80
N ASN A 148 -0.53 8.19 -8.56
CA ASN A 148 -0.64 8.28 -10.02
C ASN A 148 -0.58 6.90 -10.69
N ARG A 149 0.26 5.99 -10.19
CA ARG A 149 0.36 4.62 -10.74
C ARG A 149 -0.90 3.81 -10.50
N LEU A 150 -1.50 3.93 -9.31
CA LEU A 150 -2.78 3.29 -9.02
C LEU A 150 -3.93 3.92 -9.82
N GLU A 151 -4.00 5.25 -9.86
CA GLU A 151 -5.02 5.98 -10.62
C GLU A 151 -5.01 5.60 -12.11
N ALA A 152 -3.82 5.42 -12.71
CA ALA A 152 -3.67 5.05 -14.11
C ALA A 152 -4.28 3.69 -14.49
N VAL A 153 -4.55 2.83 -13.49
CA VAL A 153 -5.18 1.52 -13.69
C VAL A 153 -6.48 1.35 -12.90
N ALA A 154 -6.97 2.42 -12.25
CA ALA A 154 -8.25 2.44 -11.58
C ALA A 154 -9.37 2.63 -12.62
N GLU A 155 -10.41 1.80 -12.54
CA GLU A 155 -11.62 1.90 -13.39
C GLU A 155 -12.63 2.93 -12.85
#